data_AF-A0A7C6U545-F1
#
_entry.id   AF-A0A7C6U545-F1
#
_cell.length_a   1.000
_cell.length_b   1.000
_cell.length_c   1.000
_cell.angle_alpha   90.00
_cell.angle_beta   90.00
_cell.angle_gamma   90.00
#
_symmetry.space_group_name_H-M   'P 1'
#
loop_
_entity.id
_entity.type
_entity.pdbx_description
1 polymer ?
#
loop_
_entity_poly.entity_id
_entity_poly.type
_entity_poly.pdbx_seq_one_letter_code
_entity_poly.pdbx_strand_id
1 'polypeptide(L)'
;MSRENNLKVTRFTSSLIACNLYLLENSEGEVIIDPAVEYERVFEKREERLKGIILTHCHFDHLLALETYLKKSDCPVYLHEAGLEKLNDPEKNASSLINQDWRFPIPKERMVIIESDTTHHLLGKTFRFLETPGHASCALCIIVDDYLFTGDTLFKGAVGRTDLVSSDSKAMRKSLDKLYALADDYSVYPGHGDKTNLNYEKNTNPFLKWSLRNV
;
A
#
# COMPACT_ATOMS: atom_id res chain seq x y z
N MET A 1 10.13 -20.37 -19.74
CA MET A 1 10.33 -19.15 -18.91
C MET A 1 11.09 -19.57 -17.68
N SER A 2 12.32 -19.06 -17.51
CA SER A 2 13.23 -19.47 -16.43
C SER A 2 12.62 -19.14 -15.06
N ARG A 3 12.79 -20.05 -14.09
CA ARG A 3 12.31 -19.91 -12.71
C ARG A 3 12.92 -18.71 -11.94
N GLU A 4 13.85 -17.97 -12.55
CA GLU A 4 14.69 -16.97 -11.90
C GLU A 4 14.02 -15.60 -11.70
N ASN A 5 12.87 -15.32 -12.31
CA ASN A 5 12.17 -14.02 -12.21
C ASN A 5 10.77 -14.08 -11.58
N ASN A 6 10.41 -15.16 -10.89
CA ASN A 6 9.15 -15.21 -10.16
C ASN A 6 9.23 -14.36 -8.89
N LEU A 7 8.25 -13.48 -8.71
CA LEU A 7 8.14 -12.63 -7.55
C LEU A 7 7.56 -13.42 -6.37
N LYS A 8 8.32 -13.50 -5.28
CA LYS A 8 7.85 -14.07 -4.01
C LYS A 8 7.29 -12.95 -3.13
N VAL A 9 6.10 -13.16 -2.60
CA VAL A 9 5.43 -12.21 -1.68
C VAL A 9 5.35 -12.83 -0.29
N THR A 10 5.94 -12.16 0.69
CA THR A 10 5.88 -12.53 2.11
C THR A 10 5.14 -11.45 2.88
N ARG A 11 4.13 -11.85 3.68
CA ARG A 11 3.37 -10.93 4.54
C ARG A 11 3.92 -10.98 5.96
N PHE A 12 4.19 -9.81 6.53
CA PHE A 12 4.42 -9.62 7.95
C PHE A 12 3.28 -8.77 8.50
N THR A 13 2.78 -9.09 9.69
CA THR A 13 1.68 -8.33 10.30
C THR A 13 2.17 -7.76 11.63
N SER A 14 1.98 -6.46 11.80
CA SER A 14 2.32 -5.79 13.06
C SER A 14 1.38 -6.25 14.16
N SER A 15 1.95 -6.71 15.27
CA SER A 15 1.18 -7.16 16.43
C SER A 15 0.46 -6.04 17.18
N LEU A 16 0.85 -4.78 16.95
CA LEU A 16 0.30 -3.62 17.66
C LEU A 16 -0.94 -3.03 16.98
N ILE A 17 -0.93 -3.00 15.65
CA ILE A 17 -1.89 -2.26 14.81
C ILE A 17 -2.54 -3.15 13.74
N ALA A 18 -2.16 -4.44 13.68
CA ALA A 18 -2.65 -5.41 12.70
C ALA A 18 -2.47 -4.98 11.22
N CYS A 19 -1.58 -4.00 10.95
CA CYS A 19 -1.22 -3.57 9.62
C CYS A 19 -0.23 -4.56 8.99
N ASN A 20 -0.44 -4.83 7.70
CA ASN A 20 0.33 -5.75 6.90
C ASN A 20 1.44 -5.01 6.15
N LEU A 21 2.67 -5.48 6.35
CA LEU A 21 3.81 -5.19 5.51
C LEU A 21 3.99 -6.31 4.49
N TYR A 22 4.26 -5.96 3.24
CA TYR A 22 4.57 -6.95 2.20
C TYR A 22 6.02 -6.80 1.72
N LEU A 23 6.78 -7.90 1.83
CA LEU A 23 8.10 -8.03 1.23
C LEU A 23 7.96 -8.77 -0.10
N LEU A 24 8.30 -8.08 -1.18
CA LEU A 24 8.36 -8.60 -2.54
C LEU A 24 9.83 -8.85 -2.87
N GLU A 25 10.21 -10.08 -3.21
CA GLU A 25 11.61 -10.45 -3.46
C GLU A 25 11.77 -11.36 -4.69
N ASN A 26 12.85 -11.13 -5.45
CA ASN A 26 13.33 -12.01 -6.52
C ASN A 26 14.86 -11.89 -6.69
N SER A 27 15.40 -12.38 -7.80
CA SER A 27 16.83 -12.31 -8.14
C SER A 27 17.37 -10.88 -8.24
N GLU A 28 16.55 -9.88 -8.60
CA GLU A 28 16.94 -8.48 -8.79
C GLU A 28 17.03 -7.67 -7.47
N GLY A 29 16.36 -8.15 -6.41
CA GLY A 29 16.37 -7.51 -5.10
C GLY A 29 15.04 -7.61 -4.37
N GLU A 30 14.76 -6.61 -3.55
CA GLU A 30 13.60 -6.57 -2.65
C GLU A 30 12.87 -5.23 -2.74
N VAL A 31 11.54 -5.25 -2.56
CA VAL A 31 10.70 -4.06 -2.38
C VAL A 31 9.80 -4.31 -1.19
N ILE A 32 9.60 -3.29 -0.36
CA ILE A 32 8.65 -3.33 0.75
C ILE A 32 7.45 -2.45 0.43
N ILE A 33 6.26 -2.92 0.76
CA ILE A 33 5.03 -2.15 0.74
C ILE A 33 4.55 -1.99 2.18
N ASP A 34 4.34 -0.74 2.60
CA ASP A 34 3.85 -0.30 3.91
C ASP A 34 4.71 -0.80 5.09
N PRO A 35 5.77 -0.07 5.47
CA PRO A 35 6.70 -0.45 6.54
C PRO A 35 6.06 -0.35 7.94
N ALA A 36 5.14 -1.26 8.25
CA ALA A 36 4.44 -1.37 9.54
C ALA A 36 5.17 -2.26 10.58
N VAL A 37 6.20 -3.00 10.15
CA VAL A 37 7.00 -3.93 10.97
C VAL A 37 8.47 -3.54 10.87
N GLU A 38 9.17 -3.56 11.99
CA GLU A 38 10.57 -3.13 12.13
C GLU A 38 11.52 -3.90 11.20
N TYR A 39 12.47 -3.18 10.60
CA TYR A 39 13.47 -3.71 9.67
C TYR A 39 14.13 -5.00 10.20
N GLU A 40 14.56 -5.00 11.48
CA GLU A 40 15.27 -6.13 12.07
C GLU A 40 14.42 -7.41 12.15
N ARG A 41 13.09 -7.27 12.22
CA ARG A 41 12.15 -8.39 12.24
C ARG A 41 11.87 -8.93 10.85
N VAL A 42 11.89 -8.07 9.83
CA VAL A 42 11.66 -8.49 8.44
C VAL A 42 12.90 -9.17 7.87
N PHE A 43 14.09 -8.65 8.16
CA PHE A 43 15.34 -9.16 7.58
C PHE A 43 16.11 -10.11 8.50
N GLU A 44 15.74 -10.26 9.78
CA GLU A 44 16.38 -11.20 10.73
C GLU A 44 17.93 -11.14 10.73
N LYS A 45 18.49 -9.94 10.56
CA LYS A 45 19.95 -9.67 10.44
C LYS A 45 20.62 -10.19 9.15
N ARG A 46 19.86 -10.62 8.13
CA ARG A 46 20.39 -10.87 6.78
C ARG A 46 20.67 -9.55 6.07
N GLU A 47 21.64 -9.56 5.17
CA GLU A 47 21.86 -8.41 4.27
C GLU A 47 20.68 -8.27 3.30
N GLU A 48 20.10 -7.08 3.24
CA GLU A 48 19.04 -6.73 2.31
C GLU A 48 19.59 -6.33 0.94
N ARG A 49 18.74 -6.42 -0.06
CA ARG A 49 18.94 -5.85 -1.40
C ARG A 49 17.77 -4.94 -1.74
N LEU A 50 17.34 -4.15 -0.76
CA LEU A 50 16.18 -3.28 -0.84
C LEU A 50 16.35 -2.23 -1.95
N LYS A 51 15.46 -2.28 -2.94
CA LYS A 51 15.43 -1.41 -4.12
C LYS A 51 14.39 -0.30 -4.01
N GLY A 52 13.44 -0.42 -3.09
CA GLY A 52 12.47 0.63 -2.83
C GLY A 52 11.49 0.28 -1.71
N ILE A 53 10.89 1.32 -1.16
CA ILE A 53 9.77 1.26 -0.23
C ILE A 53 8.58 1.91 -0.93
N ILE A 54 7.42 1.27 -0.93
CA ILE A 54 6.19 1.81 -1.51
C ILE A 54 5.21 2.03 -0.37
N LEU A 55 4.62 3.22 -0.35
CA LEU A 55 3.55 3.57 0.59
C LEU A 55 2.22 3.53 -0.17
N THR A 56 1.32 2.64 0.21
CA THR A 56 -0.05 2.63 -0.34
C THR A 56 -0.76 3.92 0.02
N HIS A 57 -0.55 4.42 1.24
CA HIS A 57 -1.00 5.72 1.70
C HIS A 57 -0.19 6.15 2.93
N CYS A 58 -0.52 7.31 3.51
CA CYS A 58 0.29 7.94 4.56
C CYS A 58 -0.44 8.06 5.90
N HIS A 59 -1.10 6.99 6.35
CA HIS A 59 -1.53 6.86 7.74
C HIS A 59 -0.43 6.24 8.60
N PHE A 60 -0.41 6.61 9.89
CA PHE A 60 0.68 6.35 10.81
C PHE A 60 1.01 4.86 10.95
N ASP A 61 0.01 4.00 10.89
CA ASP A 61 0.12 2.56 11.06
C ASP A 61 0.81 1.88 9.88
N HIS A 62 0.74 2.46 8.68
CA HIS A 62 1.50 2.03 7.51
C HIS A 62 2.94 2.56 7.49
N LEU A 63 3.25 3.55 8.36
CA LEU A 63 4.55 4.24 8.41
C LEU A 63 5.34 3.93 9.68
N LEU A 64 4.76 3.18 10.62
CA LEU A 64 5.22 3.10 12.00
C LEU A 64 6.69 2.69 12.13
N ALA A 65 7.15 1.79 11.24
CA ALA A 65 8.52 1.31 11.23
C ALA A 65 9.39 1.93 10.11
N LEU A 66 8.86 2.89 9.33
CA LEU A 66 9.56 3.51 8.19
C LEU A 66 10.96 3.99 8.56
N GLU A 67 11.11 4.65 9.71
CA GLU A 67 12.40 5.19 10.17
C GLU A 67 13.47 4.09 10.30
N THR A 68 13.09 2.86 10.69
CA THR A 68 14.03 1.73 10.80
C THR A 68 14.61 1.34 9.44
N TYR A 69 13.82 1.43 8.37
CA TYR A 69 14.29 1.18 7.00
C TYR A 69 15.12 2.34 6.46
N LEU A 70 14.71 3.59 6.73
CA LEU A 70 15.44 4.79 6.29
C LEU A 70 16.86 4.83 6.88
N LYS A 71 17.05 4.33 8.10
CA LYS A 71 18.37 4.24 8.77
C LYS A 71 19.28 3.15 8.20
N LYS A 72 18.74 2.15 7.49
CA LYS A 72 19.48 0.96 7.03
C LYS A 72 19.76 0.97 5.54
N SER A 73 18.90 1.63 4.76
CA SER A 73 18.98 1.67 3.31
C SER A 73 18.76 3.09 2.80
N ASP A 74 19.39 3.43 1.67
CA ASP A 74 19.19 4.69 0.93
C ASP A 74 18.20 4.55 -0.25
N CYS A 75 17.46 3.43 -0.32
CA CYS A 75 16.52 3.20 -1.42
C CYS A 75 15.43 4.27 -1.52
N PRO A 76 14.88 4.47 -2.74
CA PRO A 76 13.77 5.39 -2.96
C PRO A 76 12.50 4.97 -2.21
N VAL A 77 11.71 5.96 -1.81
CA VAL A 77 10.38 5.81 -1.20
C VAL A 77 9.33 6.37 -2.15
N TYR A 78 8.45 5.50 -2.64
CA TYR A 78 7.37 5.82 -3.56
C TYR A 78 6.12 6.18 -2.75
N LEU A 79 5.54 7.33 -3.05
CA LEU A 79 4.32 7.82 -2.39
C LEU A 79 3.56 8.79 -3.30
N HIS A 80 2.26 8.90 -3.07
CA HIS A 80 1.43 9.88 -3.76
C HIS A 80 1.72 11.31 -3.28
N GLU A 81 1.67 12.30 -4.18
CA GLU A 81 1.94 13.72 -3.87
C GLU A 81 1.05 14.23 -2.72
N ALA A 82 -0.24 13.88 -2.74
CA ALA A 82 -1.19 14.23 -1.68
C ALA A 82 -0.83 13.65 -0.29
N GLY A 83 0.17 12.77 -0.20
CA GLY A 83 0.71 12.22 1.04
C GLY A 83 1.76 13.11 1.71
N LEU A 84 2.39 14.04 0.97
CA LEU A 84 3.51 14.85 1.46
C LEU A 84 3.16 15.68 2.71
N GLU A 85 1.97 16.29 2.71
CA GLU A 85 1.48 17.03 3.89
C GLU A 85 1.21 16.10 5.08
N LYS A 86 0.77 14.87 4.84
CA LYS A 86 0.33 13.92 5.89
C LYS A 86 1.50 13.38 6.68
N LEU A 87 2.64 13.15 6.02
CA LEU A 87 3.89 12.75 6.69
C LEU A 87 4.24 13.67 7.86
N ASN A 88 3.85 14.95 7.79
CA ASN A 88 4.17 15.96 8.79
C ASN A 88 2.97 16.48 9.60
N ASP A 89 1.81 15.83 9.51
CA ASP A 89 0.55 16.28 10.12
C ASP A 89 -0.19 15.10 10.80
N PRO A 90 -0.24 15.03 12.15
CA PRO A 90 -0.85 13.95 12.94
C PRO A 90 -2.34 13.77 12.74
N GLU A 91 -3.04 14.85 12.44
CA GLU A 91 -4.48 14.78 12.18
C GLU A 91 -4.70 14.12 10.83
N LYS A 92 -3.85 14.44 9.84
CA LYS A 92 -3.96 13.88 8.49
C LYS A 92 -3.35 12.49 8.35
N ASN A 93 -2.33 12.14 9.12
CA ASN A 93 -1.80 10.76 9.19
C ASN A 93 -2.51 9.90 10.24
N ALA A 94 -3.53 10.44 10.92
CA ALA A 94 -4.36 9.76 11.90
C ALA A 94 -3.66 9.34 13.22
N SER A 95 -2.41 9.72 13.47
CA SER A 95 -1.75 9.41 14.76
C SER A 95 -2.40 10.16 15.94
N SER A 96 -3.03 11.32 15.69
CA SER A 96 -3.72 12.06 16.75
C SER A 96 -4.91 11.31 17.34
N LEU A 97 -5.51 10.36 16.60
CA LEU A 97 -6.61 9.50 17.08
C LEU A 97 -6.22 8.64 18.28
N ILE A 98 -4.92 8.36 18.42
CA ILE A 98 -4.34 7.62 19.54
C ILE A 98 -3.51 8.53 20.46
N ASN A 99 -3.78 9.84 20.43
CA ASN A 99 -3.07 10.88 21.18
C ASN A 99 -1.56 10.90 20.93
N GLN A 100 -1.13 10.58 19.71
CA GLN A 100 0.27 10.62 19.31
C GLN A 100 0.53 11.75 18.34
N ASP A 101 1.65 12.43 18.55
CA ASP A 101 2.15 13.54 17.72
C ASP A 101 3.24 13.03 16.77
N TRP A 102 2.98 11.95 16.03
CA TRP A 102 3.99 11.30 15.20
C TRP A 102 4.17 11.99 13.85
N ARG A 103 5.42 12.03 13.40
CA ARG A 103 5.87 12.58 12.12
C ARG A 103 6.76 11.56 11.45
N PHE A 104 6.67 11.47 10.14
CA PHE A 104 7.37 10.47 9.34
C PHE A 104 8.16 11.17 8.22
N PRO A 105 9.19 11.98 8.57
CA PRO A 105 9.97 12.69 7.57
C PRO A 105 10.72 11.69 6.68
N ILE A 106 10.65 11.92 5.37
CA ILE A 106 11.45 11.20 4.36
C ILE A 106 12.41 12.24 3.76
N PRO A 107 13.70 11.92 3.56
CA PRO A 107 14.61 12.80 2.83
C PRO A 107 14.07 13.06 1.41
N LYS A 108 14.03 14.33 0.98
CA LYS A 108 13.39 14.73 -0.29
C LYS A 108 14.03 14.04 -1.49
N GLU A 109 15.35 13.89 -1.46
CA GLU A 109 16.17 13.21 -2.46
C GLU A 109 15.86 11.70 -2.58
N ARG A 110 15.17 11.12 -1.60
CA ARG A 110 14.72 9.72 -1.63
C ARG A 110 13.27 9.57 -2.06
N MET A 111 12.50 10.66 -2.17
CA MET A 111 11.09 10.57 -2.55
C MET A 111 10.94 10.35 -4.06
N VAL A 112 10.10 9.39 -4.44
CA VAL A 112 9.58 9.25 -5.80
C VAL A 112 8.10 9.55 -5.75
N ILE A 113 7.70 10.69 -6.34
CA ILE A 113 6.34 11.20 -6.26
C ILE A 113 5.48 10.60 -7.36
N ILE A 114 4.33 10.05 -6.96
CA ILE A 114 3.26 9.59 -7.83
C ILE A 114 2.17 10.67 -7.85
N GLU A 115 1.88 11.21 -9.02
CA GLU A 115 0.87 12.29 -9.20
C GLU A 115 -0.40 11.80 -9.88
N SER A 116 -0.35 10.62 -10.50
CA SER A 116 -1.47 10.00 -11.21
C SER A 116 -1.20 8.50 -11.43
N ASP A 117 -2.18 7.81 -12.03
CA ASP A 117 -1.99 6.45 -12.53
C ASP A 117 -0.71 6.37 -13.39
N THR A 118 0.28 5.61 -12.93
CA THR A 118 1.60 5.56 -13.55
C THR A 118 2.23 4.18 -13.45
N THR A 119 3.41 4.01 -14.02
CA THR A 119 4.16 2.76 -14.01
C THR A 119 5.62 3.00 -13.71
N HIS A 120 6.18 2.18 -12.82
CA HIS A 120 7.62 2.14 -12.55
C HIS A 120 8.17 0.72 -12.74
N HIS A 121 9.45 0.64 -13.08
CA HIS A 121 10.15 -0.63 -13.22
C HIS A 121 10.99 -0.88 -11.97
N LEU A 122 10.66 -1.96 -11.26
CA LEU A 122 11.35 -2.41 -10.05
C LEU A 122 11.48 -3.93 -10.13
N LEU A 123 12.60 -4.47 -9.65
CA LEU A 123 12.83 -5.93 -9.63
C LEU A 123 12.68 -6.62 -11.01
N GLY A 124 12.95 -5.90 -12.11
CA GLY A 124 12.72 -6.41 -13.48
C GLY A 124 11.23 -6.60 -13.83
N LYS A 125 10.33 -5.98 -13.06
CA LYS A 125 8.87 -6.07 -13.18
C LYS A 125 8.26 -4.69 -13.35
N THR A 126 7.06 -4.67 -13.92
CA THR A 126 6.27 -3.47 -14.14
C THR A 126 5.29 -3.29 -12.98
N PHE A 127 5.52 -2.29 -12.15
CA PHE A 127 4.63 -1.89 -11.06
C PHE A 127 3.71 -0.79 -11.56
N ARG A 128 2.42 -1.07 -11.64
CA ARG A 128 1.38 -0.10 -11.98
C ARG A 128 0.81 0.49 -10.70
N PHE A 129 0.87 1.80 -10.58
CA PHE A 129 0.29 2.54 -9.47
C PHE A 129 -1.05 3.09 -9.95
N LEU A 130 -2.11 2.82 -9.20
CA LEU A 130 -3.46 3.29 -9.47
C LEU A 130 -3.88 4.20 -8.33
N GLU A 131 -4.25 5.44 -8.62
CA GLU A 131 -4.92 6.30 -7.67
C GLU A 131 -6.26 5.69 -7.28
N THR A 132 -6.41 5.47 -5.97
CA THR A 132 -7.63 4.96 -5.35
C THR A 132 -7.99 5.76 -4.11
N PRO A 133 -8.15 7.10 -4.21
CA PRO A 133 -8.47 7.94 -3.07
C PRO A 133 -9.82 7.55 -2.45
N GLY A 134 -9.97 7.79 -1.16
CA GLY A 134 -11.22 7.56 -0.46
C GLY A 134 -11.01 7.32 1.02
N HIS A 135 -10.22 6.31 1.37
CA HIS A 135 -9.79 6.13 2.75
C HIS A 135 -8.80 7.22 3.16
N ALA A 136 -7.80 7.46 2.32
CA ALA A 136 -6.94 8.61 2.35
C ALA A 136 -6.95 9.28 0.98
N SER A 137 -6.74 10.60 0.93
CA SER A 137 -6.64 11.32 -0.35
C SER A 137 -5.39 10.93 -1.17
N CYS A 138 -4.41 10.27 -0.54
CA CYS A 138 -3.16 9.83 -1.14
C CYS A 138 -3.11 8.31 -1.42
N ALA A 139 -4.25 7.62 -1.33
CA ALA A 139 -4.30 6.17 -1.45
C ALA A 139 -4.02 5.68 -2.87
N LEU A 140 -3.17 4.65 -2.94
CA LEU A 140 -2.72 3.97 -4.13
C LEU A 140 -3.01 2.47 -3.98
N CYS A 141 -3.51 1.88 -5.06
CA CYS A 141 -3.42 0.45 -5.30
C CYS A 141 -2.24 0.14 -6.22
N ILE A 142 -1.54 -0.96 -5.98
CA ILE A 142 -0.33 -1.32 -6.73
C ILE A 142 -0.53 -2.69 -7.36
N ILE A 143 -0.39 -2.77 -8.69
CA ILE A 143 -0.45 -4.01 -9.46
C ILE A 143 0.95 -4.39 -9.94
N VAL A 144 1.33 -5.64 -9.70
CA VAL A 144 2.55 -6.25 -10.27
C VAL A 144 2.31 -7.74 -10.47
N ASP A 145 2.59 -8.26 -11.68
CA ASP A 145 2.18 -9.61 -12.09
C ASP A 145 0.68 -9.84 -11.75
N ASP A 146 0.36 -10.95 -11.06
CA ASP A 146 -0.99 -11.32 -10.64
C ASP A 146 -1.37 -10.79 -9.23
N TYR A 147 -0.58 -9.87 -8.68
CA TYR A 147 -0.77 -9.34 -7.33
C TYR A 147 -1.33 -7.91 -7.36
N LEU A 148 -2.32 -7.66 -6.50
CA LEU A 148 -2.92 -6.34 -6.29
C LEU A 148 -2.82 -5.98 -4.80
N PHE A 149 -1.97 -5.02 -4.46
CA PHE A 149 -1.83 -4.46 -3.12
C PHE A 149 -2.76 -3.27 -2.98
N THR A 150 -3.71 -3.33 -2.04
CA THR A 150 -4.83 -2.37 -2.01
C THR A 150 -4.75 -1.33 -0.91
N GLY A 151 -3.75 -1.44 -0.03
CA GLY A 151 -3.73 -0.69 1.23
C GLY A 151 -5.10 -0.78 1.89
N ASP A 152 -5.63 0.38 2.25
CA ASP A 152 -6.93 0.51 2.91
C ASP A 152 -8.06 0.89 1.95
N THR A 153 -7.97 0.44 0.70
CA THR A 153 -9.04 0.61 -0.28
C THR A 153 -10.03 -0.56 -0.22
N LEU A 154 -9.53 -1.77 -0.46
CA LEU A 154 -10.33 -3.00 -0.55
C LEU A 154 -9.77 -4.06 0.39
N PHE A 155 -10.65 -4.61 1.23
CA PHE A 155 -10.37 -5.72 2.13
C PHE A 155 -11.20 -6.95 1.75
N LYS A 156 -10.92 -8.09 2.39
CA LYS A 156 -11.77 -9.28 2.27
C LYS A 156 -13.16 -9.02 2.87
N GLY A 157 -14.18 -8.90 2.01
CA GLY A 157 -15.57 -8.64 2.38
C GLY A 157 -15.85 -7.23 2.91
N ALA A 158 -14.88 -6.31 2.87
CA ALA A 158 -15.01 -4.95 3.40
C ALA A 158 -14.20 -3.94 2.56
N VAL A 159 -14.23 -2.67 2.96
CA VAL A 159 -13.45 -1.55 2.39
C VAL A 159 -12.93 -0.68 3.52
N GLY A 160 -11.94 0.18 3.23
CA GLY A 160 -11.46 1.14 4.22
C GLY A 160 -12.55 2.13 4.65
N ARG A 161 -12.44 2.59 5.88
CA ARG A 161 -13.32 3.63 6.44
C ARG A 161 -13.11 4.97 5.71
N THR A 162 -14.14 5.80 5.67
CA THR A 162 -14.16 7.04 4.89
C THR A 162 -14.58 8.28 5.71
N ASP A 163 -14.29 8.25 7.01
CA ASP A 163 -14.68 9.24 8.02
C ASP A 163 -13.48 9.91 8.71
N LEU A 164 -12.26 9.78 8.15
CA LEU A 164 -11.06 10.47 8.62
C LEU A 164 -10.90 11.85 7.95
N VAL A 165 -9.99 12.68 8.48
CA VAL A 165 -9.77 14.07 8.06
C VAL A 165 -9.56 14.23 6.54
N SER A 166 -8.88 13.27 5.90
CA SER A 166 -8.61 13.28 4.46
C SER A 166 -9.42 12.26 3.65
N SER A 167 -10.43 11.65 4.25
CA SER A 167 -11.27 10.66 3.60
C SER A 167 -12.40 11.29 2.78
N ASP A 168 -12.85 10.58 1.74
CA ASP A 168 -14.02 10.94 0.94
C ASP A 168 -14.75 9.67 0.45
N SER A 169 -16.01 9.51 0.87
CA SER A 169 -16.83 8.34 0.51
C SER A 169 -17.20 8.29 -0.98
N LYS A 170 -17.34 9.44 -1.65
CA LYS A 170 -17.58 9.51 -3.10
C LYS A 170 -16.32 9.19 -3.88
N ALA A 171 -15.15 9.61 -3.39
CA ALA A 171 -13.87 9.21 -3.97
C ALA A 171 -13.66 7.70 -3.81
N MET A 172 -13.89 7.15 -2.61
CA MET A 172 -13.84 5.70 -2.37
C MET A 172 -14.73 4.94 -3.35
N ARG A 173 -15.94 5.46 -3.61
CA ARG A 173 -16.85 4.84 -4.58
C ARG A 173 -16.24 4.74 -5.97
N LYS A 174 -15.69 5.83 -6.50
CA LYS A 174 -15.04 5.86 -7.81
C LYS A 174 -13.82 4.92 -7.86
N SER A 175 -13.06 4.86 -6.77
CA SER A 175 -11.93 3.94 -6.63
C SER A 175 -12.37 2.48 -6.68
N LEU A 176 -13.47 2.13 -6.02
CA LEU A 176 -14.05 0.78 -6.11
C LEU A 176 -14.61 0.47 -7.50
N ASP A 177 -15.17 1.46 -8.22
CA ASP A 177 -15.57 1.29 -9.63
C ASP A 177 -14.36 1.01 -10.52
N LYS A 178 -13.23 1.71 -10.30
CA LYS A 178 -11.95 1.46 -11.00
C LYS A 178 -11.46 0.03 -10.73
N LEU A 179 -11.46 -0.43 -9.48
CA LEU A 179 -11.06 -1.80 -9.14
C LEU A 179 -12.02 -2.86 -9.71
N TYR A 180 -13.33 -2.58 -9.73
CA TYR A 180 -14.33 -3.47 -10.34
C TYR A 180 -14.11 -3.63 -11.85
N ALA A 181 -13.70 -2.57 -12.54
CA ALA A 181 -13.47 -2.55 -13.98
C ALA A 181 -12.18 -3.27 -14.43
N LEU A 182 -11.27 -3.63 -13.51
CA LEU A 182 -10.07 -4.40 -13.86
C LEU A 182 -10.46 -5.74 -14.49
N ALA A 183 -9.87 -6.08 -15.64
CA ALA A 183 -10.26 -7.30 -16.38
C ALA A 183 -9.73 -8.58 -15.73
N ASP A 184 -8.49 -8.55 -15.24
CA ASP A 184 -7.83 -9.73 -14.70
C ASP A 184 -8.27 -10.03 -13.27
N ASP A 185 -8.01 -11.26 -12.85
CA ASP A 185 -8.28 -11.72 -11.50
C ASP A 185 -7.01 -11.71 -10.65
N TYR A 186 -6.84 -10.66 -9.85
CA TYR A 186 -5.67 -10.50 -9.02
C TYR A 186 -5.84 -11.14 -7.63
N SER A 187 -4.75 -11.70 -7.11
CA SER A 187 -4.65 -11.97 -5.67
C SER A 187 -4.53 -10.64 -4.93
N VAL A 188 -5.50 -10.34 -4.06
CA VAL A 188 -5.61 -9.06 -3.35
C VAL A 188 -4.92 -9.13 -2.00
N TYR A 189 -4.01 -8.19 -1.75
CA TYR A 189 -3.19 -8.05 -0.55
C TYR A 189 -3.52 -6.73 0.15
N PRO A 190 -4.44 -6.76 1.15
CA PRO A 190 -4.89 -5.56 1.83
C PRO A 190 -3.90 -5.03 2.88
N GLY A 191 -4.05 -3.76 3.24
CA GLY A 191 -3.35 -3.12 4.36
C GLY A 191 -3.64 -3.80 5.70
N HIS A 192 -4.86 -4.32 5.89
CA HIS A 192 -5.23 -5.07 7.09
C HIS A 192 -5.98 -6.35 6.76
N GLY A 193 -5.85 -7.34 7.64
CA GLY A 193 -6.56 -8.61 7.54
C GLY A 193 -6.01 -9.56 6.48
N ASP A 194 -6.86 -10.46 5.99
CA ASP A 194 -6.47 -11.56 5.12
C ASP A 194 -6.53 -11.23 3.63
N LYS A 195 -5.62 -11.85 2.87
CA LYS A 195 -5.66 -11.81 1.41
C LYS A 195 -6.96 -12.41 0.87
N THR A 196 -7.36 -11.93 -0.28
CA THR A 196 -8.54 -12.39 -1.02
C THR A 196 -8.25 -12.43 -2.52
N ASN A 197 -9.28 -12.56 -3.35
CA ASN A 197 -9.19 -12.62 -4.80
C ASN A 197 -10.18 -11.60 -5.37
N LEU A 198 -9.76 -10.86 -6.41
CA LEU A 198 -10.53 -9.72 -6.89
C LEU A 198 -11.89 -10.17 -7.44
N ASN A 199 -11.96 -11.25 -8.21
CA ASN A 199 -13.23 -11.78 -8.69
C ASN A 199 -14.12 -12.29 -7.56
N TYR A 200 -13.55 -12.93 -6.53
CA TYR A 200 -14.32 -13.29 -5.34
C TYR A 200 -14.96 -12.04 -4.70
N GLU A 201 -14.20 -10.96 -4.54
CA GLU A 201 -14.72 -9.71 -3.96
C GLU A 201 -15.76 -9.03 -4.87
N LYS A 202 -15.56 -8.98 -6.19
CA LYS A 202 -16.58 -8.49 -7.14
C LYS A 202 -17.91 -9.23 -6.98
N ASN A 203 -17.85 -10.54 -6.70
CA ASN A 203 -19.01 -11.42 -6.59
C ASN A 203 -19.60 -11.53 -5.18
N THR A 204 -18.94 -11.03 -4.13
CA THR A 204 -19.40 -11.25 -2.74
C THR A 204 -19.36 -9.99 -1.87
N ASN A 205 -18.43 -9.07 -2.12
CA ASN A 205 -18.26 -7.87 -1.32
C ASN A 205 -19.42 -6.88 -1.57
N PRO A 206 -20.19 -6.51 -0.52
CA PRO A 206 -21.37 -5.66 -0.70
C PRO A 206 -21.01 -4.26 -1.22
N PHE A 207 -19.80 -3.76 -0.93
CA PHE A 207 -19.35 -2.45 -1.38
C PHE A 207 -18.94 -2.44 -2.85
N LEU A 208 -18.32 -3.53 -3.36
CA LEU A 208 -18.05 -3.65 -4.79
C LEU A 208 -19.34 -3.89 -5.58
N LYS A 209 -20.25 -4.73 -5.09
CA LYS A 209 -21.55 -4.98 -5.76
C LYS A 209 -22.42 -3.74 -5.90
N TRP A 210 -22.32 -2.80 -4.97
CA TRP A 210 -23.09 -1.55 -5.07
C TRP A 210 -22.71 -0.73 -6.32
N SER A 211 -21.53 -0.96 -6.91
CA SER A 211 -21.13 -0.44 -8.26
C SER A 211 -22.21 -0.67 -9.30
N LEU A 212 -22.76 -1.88 -9.30
CA LEU A 212 -23.69 -2.37 -10.32
C LEU A 212 -25.09 -1.78 -10.21
N ARG A 213 -25.43 -1.14 -9.07
CA ARG A 213 -26.80 -0.72 -8.79
C ARG A 213 -27.11 0.73 -9.17
N ASN A 214 -26.13 1.49 -9.66
CA ASN A 214 -26.28 2.91 -10.02
C ASN A 214 -25.73 3.24 -11.42
N VAL A 215 -25.64 2.24 -12.30
CA VAL A 215 -25.45 2.43 -13.76
C VAL A 215 -26.78 2.24 -14.47
#